data_AF-A0A445KVN9-F1
#
_entry.id   AF-A0A445KVN9-F1
#
_cell.length_a   1.000
_cell.length_b   1.000
_cell.length_c   1.000
_cell.angle_alpha   90.00
_cell.angle_beta   90.00
_cell.angle_gamma   90.00
#
_symmetry.space_group_name_H-M   'P 1'
#
loop_
_entity.id
_entity.type
_entity.pdbx_description
1 polymer ?
#
loop_
_entity_poly.entity_id
_entity_poly.type
_entity_poly.pdbx_seq_one_letter_code
_entity_poly.pdbx_strand_id
1 'polypeptide(L)'
;MGWTREENRRFEDALAVHGPNDPNRWQHVANAVGGKSVQEVKMHYEILQEDVIRIERDQIPLPSYRGAAININARQNIDNEQRRMRNLSLR
;
A
#
# COMPACT_ATOMS: atom_id res chain seq x y z
N MET A 1 -2.68 1.04 23.20
CA MET A 1 -2.52 2.48 22.86
C MET A 1 -2.65 2.59 21.35
N GLY A 2 -3.53 3.46 20.84
CA GLY A 2 -3.77 3.63 19.40
C GLY A 2 -3.00 4.80 18.80
N TRP A 3 -2.98 4.87 17.47
CA TRP A 3 -2.52 6.05 16.71
C TRP A 3 -3.71 6.94 16.38
N THR A 4 -3.64 8.21 16.78
CA THR A 4 -4.59 9.23 16.35
C THR A 4 -4.29 9.65 14.91
N ARG A 5 -5.28 10.27 14.24
CA ARG A 5 -5.08 10.81 12.89
C ARG A 5 -3.96 11.85 12.83
N GLU A 6 -3.84 12.67 13.87
CA GLU A 6 -2.81 13.71 13.95
C GLU A 6 -1.42 13.12 14.17
N GLU A 7 -1.28 12.11 15.05
CA GLU A 7 -0.01 11.39 15.20
C GLU A 7 0.41 10.70 13.90
N ASN A 8 -0.53 10.05 13.20
CA ASN A 8 -0.25 9.39 11.92
C ASN A 8 0.18 10.39 10.85
N ARG A 9 -0.47 11.55 10.78
CA ARG A 9 -0.06 12.62 9.87
C ARG A 9 1.36 13.08 10.14
N ARG A 10 1.71 13.38 11.40
CA ARG A 10 3.08 13.79 11.77
C ARG A 10 4.11 12.70 11.46
N PHE A 11 3.73 11.44 11.65
CA PHE A 11 4.56 10.31 11.29
C PHE A 11 4.85 10.27 9.78
N GLU A 12 3.82 10.36 8.94
CA GLU A 12 3.98 10.39 7.47
C GLU A 12 4.81 11.60 7.00
N ASP A 13 4.53 12.80 7.53
CA ASP A 13 5.29 14.02 7.25
C ASP A 13 6.77 13.85 7.64
N ALA A 14 7.04 13.25 8.81
CA ALA A 14 8.40 13.00 9.26
C ALA A 14 9.12 11.92 8.43
N LEU A 15 8.43 10.89 7.93
CA LEU A 15 9.04 9.91 7.01
C LEU A 15 9.44 10.55 5.67
N ALA A 16 8.69 11.56 5.21
CA ALA A 16 9.00 12.29 3.98
C ALA A 16 10.24 13.18 4.14
N VAL A 17 10.43 13.78 5.32
CA VAL A 17 11.62 14.60 5.64
C VAL A 17 12.83 13.71 5.92
N HIS A 18 12.66 12.64 6.69
CA HIS A 18 13.72 11.74 7.12
C HIS A 18 13.72 10.47 6.26
N GLY A 19 14.46 10.51 5.16
CA GLY A 19 14.62 9.40 4.23
C GLY A 19 15.34 8.18 4.82
N PRO A 20 15.37 7.05 4.10
CA PRO A 20 15.92 5.77 4.59
C PRO A 20 17.43 5.79 4.86
N ASN A 21 18.15 6.78 4.32
CA ASN A 21 19.60 6.93 4.52
C ASN A 21 19.96 7.73 5.79
N ASP A 22 18.98 8.30 6.50
CA ASP A 22 19.22 9.00 7.75
C ASP A 22 19.50 7.98 8.88
N PRO A 23 20.71 7.95 9.47
CA PRO A 23 21.06 6.99 10.52
C PRO A 23 20.23 7.18 11.80
N ASN A 24 19.69 8.37 12.02
CA ASN A 24 18.88 8.74 13.18
C ASN A 24 17.39 8.88 12.83
N ARG A 25 16.98 8.42 11.64
CA ARG A 25 15.61 8.51 11.11
C ARG A 25 14.54 8.26 12.17
N TRP A 26 14.64 7.11 12.85
CA TRP A 26 13.61 6.69 13.79
C TRP A 26 13.53 7.57 15.04
N GLN A 27 14.66 8.11 15.49
CA GLN A 27 14.69 9.04 16.60
C GLN A 27 14.06 10.37 16.20
N HIS A 28 14.37 10.88 15.00
CA HIS A 28 13.76 12.10 14.49
C HIS A 28 12.25 11.96 14.32
N VAL A 29 11.79 10.86 13.74
CA VAL A 29 10.35 10.58 13.57
C VAL A 29 9.64 10.47 14.92
N ALA A 30 10.21 9.76 15.90
CA ALA A 30 9.63 9.67 17.25
C ALA A 30 9.51 11.05 17.92
N ASN A 31 10.56 11.88 17.80
CA ASN A 31 10.55 13.24 18.32
C ASN A 31 9.50 14.12 17.64
N ALA A 32 9.32 13.99 16.32
CA ALA A 32 8.35 14.75 15.54
C ALA A 32 6.90 14.38 15.89
N VAL A 33 6.63 13.10 16.16
CA VAL A 33 5.30 12.63 16.59
C VAL A 33 4.97 13.12 18.01
N GLY A 34 5.96 13.17 18.91
CA GLY A 34 5.85 13.83 20.22
C GLY A 34 5.11 13.04 21.31
N GLY A 35 4.89 11.74 21.11
CA GLY A 35 4.17 10.89 22.07
C GLY A 35 4.34 9.38 21.84
N LYS A 36 5.24 8.99 20.95
CA LYS A 36 5.53 7.59 20.60
C LYS A 36 7.01 7.32 20.79
N SER A 37 7.32 6.15 21.32
CA SER A 37 8.69 5.64 21.40
C SER A 37 9.22 5.27 20.00
N VAL A 38 10.54 5.17 19.88
CA VAL A 38 11.21 4.68 18.67
C VAL A 38 10.70 3.28 18.28
N GLN A 39 10.45 2.42 19.27
CA GLN A 39 9.92 1.08 19.06
C GLN A 39 8.51 1.11 18.48
N GLU A 40 7.62 1.95 19.01
CA GLU A 40 6.26 2.11 18.49
C GLU A 40 6.25 2.67 17.06
N VAL A 41 7.14 3.62 16.76
CA VAL A 41 7.30 4.17 15.41
C VAL A 41 7.76 3.10 14.43
N LYS A 42 8.75 2.26 14.79
CA LYS A 42 9.23 1.17 13.94
C LYS A 42 8.14 0.14 13.68
N MET A 43 7.42 -0.28 14.72
CA MET A 43 6.27 -1.19 14.60
C MET A 43 5.20 -0.63 13.67
N HIS A 44 4.87 0.66 13.80
CA HIS A 44 3.89 1.32 12.94
C HIS A 44 4.36 1.40 11.47
N TYR A 45 5.66 1.61 11.25
CA TYR A 45 6.25 1.56 9.92
C TYR A 45 6.19 0.15 9.29
N GLU A 46 6.43 -0.91 10.06
CA GLU A 46 6.32 -2.29 9.57
C GLU A 46 4.89 -2.60 9.10
N ILE A 47 3.89 -2.17 9.87
CA ILE A 47 2.46 -2.29 9.50
C ILE A 47 2.17 -1.51 8.20
N LEU A 48 2.67 -0.28 8.09
CA LEU A 48 2.51 0.53 6.87
C LEU A 48 3.13 -0.17 5.65
N GLN A 49 4.31 -0.76 5.79
CA GLN A 49 4.97 -1.49 4.70
C GLN A 49 4.18 -2.72 4.29
N GLU A 50 3.61 -3.46 5.25
CA GLU A 50 2.74 -4.60 4.95
C GLU A 50 1.49 -4.16 4.18
N ASP A 51 0.85 -3.06 4.59
CA ASP A 51 -0.32 -2.52 3.89
C ASP A 51 0.00 -2.10 2.46
N VAL A 52 1.15 -1.43 2.23
CA VAL A 52 1.63 -1.09 0.88
C VAL A 52 1.82 -2.34 0.03
N ILE A 53 2.49 -3.37 0.57
CA ILE A 53 2.69 -4.66 -0.14
C ILE A 53 1.34 -5.30 -0.50
N ARG A 54 0.36 -5.24 0.40
CA ARG A 54 -0.98 -5.80 0.15
C ARG A 54 -1.72 -5.03 -0.94
N ILE A 55 -1.58 -3.70 -0.99
CA ILE A 55 -2.12 -2.88 -2.08
C ILE A 55 -1.46 -3.27 -3.41
N GLU A 56 -0.13 -3.34 -3.45
CA GLU A 56 0.63 -3.66 -4.66
C GLU A 56 0.34 -5.07 -5.21
N ARG A 57 -0.08 -6.00 -4.33
CA ARG A 57 -0.44 -7.37 -4.69
C ARG A 57 -1.92 -7.57 -5.02
N ASP A 58 -2.70 -6.50 -5.15
CA ASP A 58 -4.17 -6.55 -5.31
C ASP A 58 -4.87 -7.37 -4.21
N GLN A 59 -4.29 -7.43 -3.01
CA GLN A 59 -4.82 -8.19 -1.87
C GLN A 59 -5.82 -7.38 -1.03
N ILE A 60 -6.12 -6.15 -1.47
CA ILE A 60 -7.17 -5.32 -0.89
C ILE A 60 -8.32 -5.23 -1.91
N PRO A 61 -9.55 -5.62 -1.54
CA PRO A 61 -10.69 -5.49 -2.44
C PRO A 61 -10.91 -4.01 -2.76
N LEU A 62 -10.98 -3.69 -4.05
CA LEU A 62 -11.32 -2.33 -4.48
C LEU A 62 -12.68 -1.93 -3.91
N PRO A 63 -12.84 -0.69 -3.40
CA PRO A 63 -14.14 -0.22 -2.97
C PRO A 63 -15.14 -0.31 -4.12
N SER A 64 -16.35 -0.77 -3.83
CA SER A 64 -17.47 -0.73 -4.77
C SER A 64 -17.93 0.72 -4.94
N TYR A 65 -17.19 1.51 -5.72
CA TYR A 65 -17.61 2.84 -6.13
C TYR A 65 -18.86 2.69 -7.01
N ARG A 66 -20.05 2.95 -6.46
CA ARG A 66 -21.30 3.04 -7.24
C ARG A 66 -21.14 4.16 -8.27
N GLY A 67 -20.76 3.78 -9.49
CA GLY A 67 -20.47 4.72 -10.58
C GLY A 67 -19.28 4.31 -11.46
N ALA A 68 -18.37 3.49 -10.95
CA ALA A 68 -17.31 2.88 -11.75
C ALA A 68 -17.62 1.39 -11.89
N ALA A 69 -18.42 1.04 -12.90
CA ALA A 69 -18.40 -0.29 -13.46
C ALA A 69 -17.01 -0.50 -14.11
N ILE A 70 -15.99 -0.69 -13.28
CA ILE A 70 -14.70 -1.22 -13.73
C ILE A 70 -15.07 -2.60 -14.28
N ASN A 71 -15.01 -2.70 -15.59
CA ASN A 71 -15.45 -3.86 -16.35
C ASN A 71 -14.57 -5.08 -15.99
N ILE A 72 -15.00 -5.82 -14.97
CA ILE A 72 -14.37 -7.09 -14.55
C ILE A 72 -14.40 -8.13 -15.70
N ASN A 73 -15.18 -7.90 -16.77
CA ASN A 73 -15.17 -8.76 -17.96
C ASN A 73 -13.91 -8.62 -18.81
N ALA A 74 -13.04 -7.62 -18.58
CA ALA A 74 -11.74 -7.56 -19.26
C ALA A 74 -10.87 -8.79 -18.93
N ARG A 75 -10.99 -9.35 -17.71
CA ARG A 75 -10.32 -10.60 -17.33
C ARG A 75 -10.86 -11.82 -18.08
N GLN A 76 -12.14 -11.83 -18.46
CA GLN A 76 -12.71 -12.94 -19.24
C GLN A 76 -12.38 -12.87 -20.74
N ASN A 77 -12.06 -11.68 -21.26
CA ASN A 77 -11.71 -11.52 -22.67
C ASN A 77 -10.33 -12.06 -23.03
N ILE A 78 -9.35 -11.98 -22.11
CA ILE A 78 -7.98 -12.48 -22.36
C ILE A 78 -7.98 -14.01 -22.54
N ASP A 79 -8.75 -14.75 -21.73
CA ASP A 79 -8.85 -16.20 -21.84
C ASP A 79 -9.51 -16.65 -23.15
N ASN A 80 -10.55 -15.93 -23.59
CA ASN A 80 -11.24 -16.22 -24.83
C ASN A 80 -10.38 -15.92 -26.06
N GLU A 81 -9.59 -14.85 -26.01
CA GLU A 81 -8.68 -14.47 -27.08
C GLU A 81 -7.46 -15.41 -27.15
N GLN A 82 -6.90 -15.84 -26.02
CA GLN A 82 -5.85 -16.88 -25.97
C GLN A 82 -6.35 -18.24 -26.46
N ARG A 83 -7.61 -18.62 -26.16
CA ARG A 83 -8.23 -19.84 -26.70
C ARG A 83 -8.45 -19.72 -28.21
N ARG A 84 -8.90 -18.57 -28.69
CA ARG A 84 -9.04 -18.28 -30.13
C ARG A 84 -7.70 -18.32 -30.85
N MET A 85 -6.64 -17.72 -30.30
CA MET A 85 -5.31 -17.74 -30.87
C MET A 85 -4.70 -19.16 -30.89
N ARG A 86 -4.88 -19.95 -29.83
CA ARG A 86 -4.49 -21.37 -29.82
C ARG A 86 -5.21 -22.20 -30.89
N ASN A 87 -6.49 -21.95 -31.12
CA ASN A 87 -7.26 -22.66 -32.15
C ASN A 87 -6.88 -22.23 -33.58
N LEU A 88 -6.34 -21.02 -33.76
CA LEU A 88 -5.86 -20.51 -35.04
C LEU A 88 -4.42 -20.95 -35.36
N SER A 89 -3.59 -21.24 -34.35
CA SER A 89 -2.21 -21.68 -34.54
C SER A 89 -2.04 -23.19 -34.79
N LEU A 90 -3.15 -23.94 -34.86
CA LEU A 90 -3.19 -25.40 -35.05
C LEU A 90 -3.61 -25.82 -36.47
N ARG A 91 -3.44 -24.93 -37.45
CA ARG A 91 -3.65 -25.22 -38.89
C ARG A 91 -2.37 -25.00 -39.68
#